data_AF-A0A412Q0F0-F1
#
_entry.id   AF-A0A412Q0F0-F1
#
_cell.length_a   1.000
_cell.length_b   1.000
_cell.length_c   1.000
_cell.angle_alpha   90.00
_cell.angle_beta   90.00
_cell.angle_gamma   90.00
#
_symmetry.space_group_name_H-M   'P 1'
#
loop_
_entity.id
_entity.type
_entity.pdbx_description
1 polymer ?
#
loop_
_entity_poly.entity_id
_entity_poly.type
_entity_poly.pdbx_seq_one_letter_code
_entity_poly.pdbx_strand_id
1 'polypeptide(L)'
;AEVWGNAEVWGNAEVFSASHVLVIGAIGSRNDFTTFYRDKDNEITVKCGCFLGKIDRFLEKVTQTHGDSKYALVYRAAVEVAKLQIDLSGEAPKDADEE
;
A
#
# COMPACT_ATOMS: atom_id res chain seq x y z
N ALA A 1 -11.47 -22.02 1.61
CA ALA A 1 -10.05 -21.77 1.87
C ALA A 1 -9.97 -20.63 2.87
N GLU A 2 -9.22 -20.81 3.95
CA GLU A 2 -8.96 -19.74 4.91
C GLU A 2 -7.74 -18.94 4.46
N VAL A 3 -7.82 -17.62 4.55
CA VAL A 3 -6.76 -16.70 4.17
C VAL A 3 -6.27 -16.03 5.43
N TRP A 4 -5.03 -16.31 5.82
CA TRP A 4 -4.36 -15.69 6.95
C TRP A 4 -3.01 -15.15 6.50
N GLY A 5 -2.60 -14.02 7.06
CA GLY A 5 -1.32 -13.38 6.76
C GLY A 5 -1.25 -12.02 7.44
N ASN A 6 -0.12 -11.73 8.07
CA ASN A 6 0.14 -10.42 8.64
C ASN A 6 0.78 -9.55 7.55
N ALA A 7 0.30 -8.33 7.39
CA ALA A 7 1.02 -7.32 6.64
C ALA A 7 2.07 -6.70 7.56
N GLU A 8 3.33 -7.05 7.33
CA GLU A 8 4.44 -6.46 8.05
C GLU A 8 4.93 -5.22 7.32
N VAL A 9 4.87 -4.08 8.01
CA VAL A 9 5.38 -2.80 7.54
C VAL A 9 6.43 -2.34 8.56
N TRP A 10 7.66 -2.12 8.11
CA TRP A 10 8.79 -1.70 8.96
C TRP A 10 9.62 -0.61 8.28
N GLY A 11 10.41 0.12 9.07
CA GLY A 11 11.33 1.15 8.56
C GLY A 11 10.71 2.55 8.55
N ASN A 12 10.67 3.21 7.38
CA ASN A 12 10.19 4.60 7.23
C ASN A 12 8.65 4.76 7.27
N ALA A 13 7.95 3.79 7.83
CA ALA A 13 6.50 3.79 7.89
C ALA A 13 6.01 4.56 9.12
N GLU A 14 4.97 5.36 8.95
CA GLU A 14 4.29 6.04 10.05
C GLU A 14 2.85 5.54 10.12
N VAL A 15 2.71 4.30 10.61
CA VAL A 15 1.44 3.57 10.65
C VAL A 15 1.02 3.45 12.11
N PHE A 16 0.20 4.39 12.55
CA PHE A 16 -0.40 4.41 13.90
C PHE A 16 -1.91 4.18 13.89
N SER A 17 -2.51 4.13 12.69
CA SER A 17 -3.94 3.92 12.49
C SER A 17 -4.19 2.86 11.41
N ALA A 18 -5.31 2.15 11.52
CA ALA A 18 -5.78 1.26 10.45
C ALA A 18 -6.05 2.01 9.13
N SER A 19 -6.33 3.32 9.19
CA SER A 19 -6.44 4.19 8.00
C SER A 19 -5.09 4.48 7.32
N HIS A 20 -3.96 4.06 7.88
CA HIS A 20 -2.64 4.30 7.29
C HIS A 20 -2.14 3.15 6.43
N VAL A 21 -2.89 2.05 6.35
CA VAL A 21 -2.47 0.85 5.62
C VAL A 21 -3.63 0.25 4.84
N LEU A 22 -3.34 -0.22 3.63
CA LEU A 22 -4.25 -0.99 2.81
C LEU A 22 -3.50 -2.17 2.20
N VAL A 23 -4.08 -3.36 2.30
CA VAL A 23 -3.52 -4.59 1.72
C VAL A 23 -4.52 -5.16 0.75
N ILE A 24 -4.12 -5.38 -0.51
CA ILE A 24 -4.95 -5.97 -1.55
C ILE A 24 -4.25 -7.22 -2.07
N GLY A 25 -4.94 -8.36 -2.04
CA GLY A 25 -4.49 -9.60 -2.64
C GLY A 25 -5.56 -10.70 -2.57
N ALA A 26 -5.40 -11.81 -3.28
CA ALA A 26 -4.32 -12.11 -4.21
C ALA A 26 -4.54 -11.42 -5.58
N ILE A 27 -3.59 -10.59 -6.03
CA ILE A 27 -3.66 -9.87 -7.31
C ILE A 27 -2.36 -10.00 -8.12
N GLY A 28 -2.40 -9.55 -9.37
CA GLY A 28 -1.25 -9.58 -10.27
C GLY A 28 -0.93 -10.97 -10.83
N SER A 29 0.11 -11.07 -11.65
CA SER A 29 0.49 -12.33 -12.31
C SER A 29 0.97 -13.42 -11.36
N ARG A 30 1.36 -13.04 -10.13
CA ARG A 30 1.86 -13.93 -9.09
C ARG A 30 0.81 -14.30 -8.05
N ASN A 31 -0.41 -13.76 -8.15
CA ASN A 31 -1.45 -13.89 -7.12
C ASN A 31 -0.90 -13.53 -5.73
N ASP A 32 -0.21 -12.40 -5.64
CA ASP A 32 0.49 -11.94 -4.44
C ASP A 32 -0.31 -10.81 -3.75
N PHE A 33 0.11 -10.43 -2.55
CA PHE A 33 -0.44 -9.30 -1.82
C PHE A 33 0.38 -8.03 -2.10
N THR A 34 -0.32 -6.92 -2.29
CA THR A 34 0.26 -5.59 -2.40
C THR A 34 -0.15 -4.78 -1.18
N THR A 35 0.84 -4.25 -0.46
CA THR A 35 0.64 -3.40 0.71
C THR A 35 0.92 -1.95 0.31
N PHE A 36 -0.04 -1.08 0.57
CA PHE A 36 0.07 0.36 0.49
C PHE A 36 0.08 0.90 1.92
N TYR A 37 0.95 1.85 2.23
CA TYR A 37 0.98 2.45 3.56
C TYR A 37 1.48 3.89 3.52
N ARG A 38 1.05 4.68 4.51
CA ARG A 38 1.57 6.01 4.77
C ARG A 38 2.99 5.93 5.32
N ASP A 39 3.90 6.65 4.69
CA ASP A 39 5.26 6.83 5.18
C ASP A 39 5.43 8.15 5.93
N LYS A 40 6.61 8.30 6.55
CA LYS A 40 7.01 9.48 7.33
C LYS A 40 6.97 10.82 6.55
N ASP A 41 6.94 10.76 5.22
CA ASP A 41 6.86 11.96 4.38
C ASP A 41 5.40 12.36 4.11
N ASN A 42 4.44 11.66 4.74
CA ASN A 42 2.99 11.76 4.50
C ASN A 42 2.61 11.43 3.06
N GLU A 43 3.33 10.51 2.45
CA GLU A 43 3.02 9.96 1.12
C GLU A 43 2.70 8.47 1.21
N ILE A 44 2.20 7.90 0.11
CA ILE A 44 1.92 6.47 0.02
C ILE A 44 3.12 5.74 -0.57
N THR A 45 3.67 4.82 0.21
CA THR A 45 4.63 3.82 -0.25
C THR A 45 3.94 2.49 -0.54
N VAL A 46 4.38 1.82 -1.62
CA VAL A 46 3.88 0.53 -2.08
C VAL A 46 4.95 -0.54 -1.90
N LYS A 47 4.57 -1.66 -1.28
CA LYS A 47 5.34 -2.90 -1.20
C LYS A 47 4.61 -3.99 -1.98
N CYS A 48 5.26 -4.54 -2.99
CA CYS A 48 4.72 -5.60 -3.85
C CYS A 48 5.85 -6.57 -4.25
N GLY A 49 5.97 -7.70 -3.54
CA GLY A 49 7.09 -8.62 -3.70
C GLY A 49 8.45 -7.91 -3.53
N CYS A 50 9.28 -7.94 -4.58
CA CYS A 50 10.59 -7.25 -4.57
C CYS A 50 10.48 -5.73 -4.75
N PHE A 51 9.34 -5.20 -5.19
CA PHE A 51 9.15 -3.77 -5.35
C PHE A 51 8.93 -3.10 -4.00
N LEU A 52 9.61 -1.96 -3.79
CA LEU A 52 9.37 -1.02 -2.68
C LEU A 52 9.59 0.40 -3.21
N GLY A 53 8.57 1.26 -3.15
CA GLY A 53 8.67 2.64 -3.61
C GLY A 53 7.33 3.37 -3.66
N LYS A 54 7.36 4.65 -4.03
CA LYS A 54 6.18 5.53 -4.14
C LYS A 54 5.26 5.11 -5.30
N ILE A 55 4.00 5.57 -5.26
CA ILE A 55 2.95 5.24 -6.24
C ILE A 55 3.39 5.49 -7.69
N ASP A 56 4.00 6.63 -8.00
CA ASP A 56 4.33 6.97 -9.40
C ASP A 56 5.31 5.98 -10.01
N ARG A 57 6.38 5.66 -9.26
CA ARG A 57 7.37 4.65 -9.66
C ARG A 57 6.75 3.25 -9.75
N PHE A 58 5.76 2.95 -8.90
CA PHE A 58 5.02 1.70 -8.99
C PHE A 58 4.22 1.62 -10.29
N LEU A 59 3.49 2.67 -10.65
CA LEU A 59 2.70 2.74 -11.90
C LEU A 59 3.59 2.69 -13.16
N GLU A 60 4.76 3.34 -13.13
CA GLU A 60 5.77 3.22 -14.18
C GLU A 60 6.22 1.76 -14.35
N LYS A 61 6.53 1.07 -13.24
CA LYS A 61 6.94 -0.33 -13.26
C LYS A 61 5.83 -1.27 -13.71
N VAL A 62 4.59 -1.02 -13.28
CA VAL A 62 3.41 -1.76 -13.74
C VAL A 62 3.25 -1.60 -15.25
N THR A 63 3.33 -0.38 -15.77
CA THR A 63 3.21 -0.12 -17.22
C THR A 63 4.37 -0.77 -18.00
N GLN A 64 5.60 -0.67 -17.51
CA GLN A 64 6.78 -1.29 -18.13
C GLN A 64 6.68 -2.82 -18.17
N THR A 65 6.16 -3.45 -17.12
CA THR A 65 6.16 -4.91 -16.96
C THR A 65 4.91 -5.56 -17.55
N HIS A 66 3.77 -4.88 -17.45
CA HIS A 66 2.45 -5.46 -17.71
C HIS A 66 1.66 -4.73 -18.80
N GLY A 67 2.17 -3.62 -19.36
CA GLY A 67 1.48 -2.83 -20.39
C GLY A 67 0.05 -2.49 -19.97
N ASP A 68 -0.91 -2.83 -20.84
CA ASP A 68 -2.36 -2.70 -20.58
C ASP A 68 -3.04 -4.05 -20.31
N SER A 69 -2.30 -5.03 -19.79
CA SER A 69 -2.89 -6.31 -19.39
C SER A 69 -3.88 -6.16 -18.21
N LYS A 70 -4.68 -7.20 -17.98
CA LYS A 70 -5.58 -7.27 -16.81
C LYS A 70 -4.86 -6.99 -15.48
N TYR A 71 -3.59 -7.39 -15.34
CA TYR A 71 -2.81 -7.17 -14.13
C TYR A 71 -2.51 -5.68 -13.92
N ALA A 72 -2.16 -4.97 -15.01
CA ALA A 72 -1.94 -3.53 -14.95
C ALA A 72 -3.21 -2.78 -14.54
N LEU A 73 -4.36 -3.18 -15.09
CA LEU A 73 -5.66 -2.58 -14.73
C LEU A 73 -6.01 -2.79 -13.25
N VAL A 74 -5.79 -4.01 -12.72
CA VAL A 74 -6.01 -4.30 -11.30
C VAL A 74 -5.06 -3.49 -10.40
N TYR A 75 -3.78 -3.38 -10.75
CA TYR A 75 -2.83 -2.56 -9.97
C TYR A 75 -3.17 -1.07 -10.02
N ARG A 76 -3.60 -0.55 -11.18
CA ARG A 76 -4.09 0.84 -11.30
C ARG A 76 -5.30 1.08 -10.40
N ALA A 77 -6.28 0.16 -10.41
CA ALA A 77 -7.43 0.24 -9.52
C ALA A 77 -7.04 0.16 -8.04
N ALA A 78 -6.11 -0.73 -7.68
CA ALA A 78 -5.59 -0.84 -6.31
C ALA A 78 -4.93 0.46 -5.84
N VAL A 79 -4.19 1.14 -6.71
CA VAL A 79 -3.61 2.46 -6.43
C VAL A 79 -4.70 3.50 -6.16
N GLU A 80 -5.77 3.53 -6.95
CA GLU A 80 -6.87 4.48 -6.72
C GLU A 80 -7.60 4.21 -5.40
N VAL A 81 -7.84 2.95 -5.05
CA VAL A 81 -8.39 2.59 -3.72
C VAL A 81 -7.44 3.03 -2.61
N ALA A 82 -6.13 2.83 -2.77
CA ALA A 82 -5.14 3.23 -1.78
C ALA A 82 -5.15 4.75 -1.54
N LYS A 83 -5.23 5.56 -2.60
CA LYS A 83 -5.33 7.03 -2.50
C LYS A 83 -6.60 7.50 -1.75
N LEU A 84 -7.70 6.75 -1.87
CA LEU A 84 -8.96 7.06 -1.19
C LEU A 84 -8.98 6.58 0.26
N GLN A 85 -8.37 5.43 0.53
CA GLN A 85 -8.41 4.78 1.85
C GLN A 85 -7.34 5.32 2.80
N ILE A 86 -6.14 5.61 2.29
CA ILE A 86 -5.01 5.97 3.14
C ILE A 86 -5.09 7.45 3.50
N ASP A 87 -5.27 7.71 4.79
CA ASP A 87 -5.28 9.05 5.33
C ASP A 87 -3.86 9.63 5.37
N LEU A 88 -3.66 10.75 4.67
CA LEU A 88 -2.39 11.49 4.65
C LEU A 88 -2.45 12.78 5.49
N SER A 89 -3.57 13.04 6.17
CA SER A 89 -3.72 14.22 7.03
C SER A 89 -2.84 14.09 8.28
N GLY A 90 -2.08 15.15 8.57
CA GLY A 90 -1.10 15.19 9.65
C GLY A 90 -1.72 15.36 11.03
N GLU A 91 -2.37 14.32 11.56
CA GLU A 91 -2.61 14.23 13.00
C GLU A 91 -2.04 12.91 13.52
N ALA A 92 -0.85 12.99 14.13
CA ALA A 92 -0.43 11.97 15.08
C ALA A 92 -1.52 11.86 16.16
N PRO A 93 -1.78 10.67 16.73
CA PRO A 93 -2.70 10.56 17.84
C PRO A 93 -2.20 11.50 18.93
N LYS A 94 -3.06 12.42 19.38
CA LYS A 94 -2.80 13.09 20.66
C LYS A 94 -2.73 11.97 21.67
N ASP A 95 -1.60 11.84 22.34
CA ASP A 95 -1.39 10.90 23.43
C ASP A 95 -2.66 10.85 24.28
N ALA A 96 -3.36 9.72 24.23
CA ALA A 96 -4.36 9.43 25.22
C ALA A 96 -3.58 9.07 26.46
N ASP A 97 -3.38 10.07 27.32
CA ASP A 97 -3.00 9.89 28.71
C ASP A 97 -3.75 8.69 29.32
N GLU A 98 -3.02 7.80 29.98
CA GLU A 98 -3.39 6.97 31.14
C GLU A 98 -2.19 6.01 31.36
N GLU A 99 -1.32 6.23 32.35
CA GLU A 99 -1.62 6.12 33.79
C GLU A 99 -0.88 7.15 34.66
#